data_AF-A0A1V9FF29-F1
#
_entry.id   AF-A0A1V9FF29-F1
#
_cell.length_a   1.000
_cell.length_b   1.000
_cell.length_c   1.000
_cell.angle_alpha   90.00
_cell.angle_beta   90.00
_cell.angle_gamma   90.00
#
_symmetry.space_group_name_H-M   'P 1'
#
loop_
_entity.id
_entity.type
_entity.pdbx_description
1 polymer ?
#
loop_
_entity_poly.entity_id
_entity_poly.type
_entity_poly.pdbx_seq_one_letter_code
_entity_poly.pdbx_strand_id
1 'polypeptide(L)'
;MKSFSLLLALFLCHFSHGQTAKNRKQLPGFVQINDTLFIATTETSIRDYSYFLLYLHDFKKDSAMLAACMPETNYTDWTAWDSYYSKLIKYDNPLYEIKDRAISFTSVMGYLPVVNIDKRQANEYCAFKTADYKKFFSKLRPGKKKKFSENVTFRLPTSQEWIAIASTPLKNGNIVCREYYKNDTTGQLMPGSIYEGCVNSQGVYNLTGNVAELVGDTDYAYGGSYKDPIDHCNATSGKRFEQGDHSIGFRLVAVIR
;
A
#
# COMPACT_ATOMS: atom_id res chain seq x y z
N MET A 1 -42.27 -4.98 50.38
CA MET A 1 -41.29 -5.55 49.44
C MET A 1 -41.46 -4.83 48.10
N LYS A 2 -40.50 -4.00 47.71
CA LYS A 2 -40.56 -3.16 46.49
C LYS A 2 -40.02 -3.98 45.31
N SER A 3 -40.85 -4.24 44.31
CA SER A 3 -40.42 -4.88 43.05
C SER A 3 -39.80 -3.83 42.13
N PHE A 4 -38.50 -3.93 41.90
CA PHE A 4 -37.78 -3.16 40.88
C PHE A 4 -37.99 -3.85 39.53
N SER A 5 -38.80 -3.28 38.65
CA SER A 5 -38.87 -3.70 37.25
C SER A 5 -37.73 -3.05 36.48
N LEU A 6 -36.75 -3.87 36.09
CA LEU A 6 -35.60 -3.49 35.28
C LEU A 6 -36.06 -3.23 33.83
N LEU A 7 -36.06 -1.96 33.39
CA LEU A 7 -36.26 -1.58 32.00
C LEU A 7 -34.97 -1.88 31.22
N LEU A 8 -34.98 -2.98 30.46
CA LEU A 8 -33.92 -3.34 29.52
C LEU A 8 -34.04 -2.44 28.28
N ALA A 9 -33.24 -1.38 28.21
CA ALA A 9 -33.12 -0.55 27.02
C ALA A 9 -32.36 -1.33 25.93
N LEU A 10 -33.10 -1.97 25.03
CA LEU A 10 -32.57 -2.53 23.78
C LEU A 10 -32.08 -1.39 22.89
N PHE A 11 -30.78 -1.11 22.92
CA PHE A 11 -30.11 -0.33 21.89
C PHE A 11 -30.16 -1.13 20.59
N LEU A 12 -31.20 -0.88 19.78
CA LEU A 12 -31.24 -1.27 18.38
C LEU A 12 -30.19 -0.44 17.64
N CYS A 13 -28.96 -0.95 17.57
CA CYS A 13 -27.96 -0.50 16.60
C CYS A 13 -28.58 -0.66 15.22
N HIS A 14 -29.09 0.44 14.67
CA HIS A 14 -29.48 0.54 13.28
C HIS A 14 -28.19 0.48 12.46
N PHE A 15 -27.75 -0.73 12.12
CA PHE A 15 -26.88 -0.90 10.96
C PHE A 15 -27.65 -0.33 9.77
N SER A 16 -27.21 0.83 9.26
CA SER A 16 -27.70 1.39 8.01
C SER A 16 -27.27 0.47 6.86
N HIS A 17 -28.06 -0.57 6.65
CA HIS A 17 -28.01 -1.36 5.44
C HIS A 17 -28.45 -0.50 4.26
N GLY A 18 -27.50 -0.20 3.37
CA GLY A 18 -27.80 0.18 1.99
C GLY A 18 -27.79 1.67 1.69
N GLN A 19 -26.60 2.30 1.67
CA GLN A 19 -26.41 3.35 0.67
C GLN A 19 -26.51 2.70 -0.71
N THR A 20 -27.61 2.97 -1.41
CA THR A 20 -27.85 2.54 -2.79
C THR A 20 -26.66 2.88 -3.69
N ALA A 21 -26.29 1.97 -4.59
CA ALA A 21 -25.11 2.06 -5.49
C ALA A 21 -25.02 3.30 -6.40
N LYS A 22 -26.00 4.22 -6.35
CA LYS A 22 -26.13 5.35 -7.29
C LYS A 22 -25.12 6.50 -7.11
N ASN A 23 -24.39 6.57 -5.99
CA ASN A 23 -23.51 7.73 -5.69
C ASN A 23 -22.05 7.39 -5.33
N ARG A 24 -21.59 6.14 -5.48
CA ARG A 24 -20.18 5.82 -5.17
C ARG A 24 -19.24 6.50 -6.17
N LYS A 25 -18.30 7.28 -5.62
CA LYS A 25 -17.22 7.87 -6.41
C LYS A 25 -16.25 6.77 -6.81
N GLN A 26 -15.73 6.87 -8.03
CA GLN A 26 -14.77 5.93 -8.57
C GLN A 26 -13.36 6.43 -8.31
N LEU A 27 -12.51 5.54 -7.80
CA LEU A 27 -11.08 5.72 -7.73
C LEU A 27 -10.43 4.37 -8.07
N PRO A 28 -10.00 4.15 -9.33
CA PRO A 28 -9.46 2.86 -9.77
C PRO A 28 -8.28 2.40 -8.90
N GLY A 29 -8.29 1.14 -8.47
CA GLY A 29 -7.31 0.59 -7.52
C GLY A 29 -7.60 0.91 -6.05
N PHE A 30 -8.76 1.52 -5.75
CA PHE A 30 -9.16 1.83 -4.38
C PHE A 30 -10.58 1.32 -4.08
N VAL A 31 -10.79 0.95 -2.82
CA VAL A 31 -12.10 0.61 -2.27
C VAL A 31 -12.57 1.76 -1.40
N GLN A 32 -13.84 2.15 -1.57
CA GLN A 32 -14.48 3.15 -0.72
C GLN A 32 -14.80 2.52 0.65
N ILE A 33 -14.23 3.09 1.71
CA ILE A 33 -14.43 2.65 3.10
C ILE A 33 -15.64 3.35 3.73
N ASN A 34 -15.76 4.65 3.49
CA ASN A 34 -16.89 5.46 3.91
C ASN A 34 -17.10 6.63 2.93
N ASP A 35 -17.92 7.61 3.29
CA ASP A 35 -18.23 8.74 2.42
C ASP A 35 -17.00 9.56 2.00
N THR A 36 -15.96 9.63 2.83
CA THR A 36 -14.79 10.48 2.60
C THR A 36 -13.49 9.72 2.38
N LEU A 37 -13.40 8.45 2.78
CA LEU A 37 -12.17 7.67 2.81
C LEU A 37 -12.20 6.50 1.81
N PHE A 38 -11.10 6.38 1.08
CA PHE A 38 -10.80 5.27 0.18
C PHE A 38 -9.45 4.68 0.57
N ILE A 39 -9.27 3.37 0.45
CA ILE A 39 -7.98 2.69 0.66
C ILE A 39 -7.55 1.98 -0.62
N ALA A 40 -6.25 2.01 -0.91
CA ALA A 40 -5.68 1.23 -2.00
C ALA A 40 -5.92 -0.26 -1.76
N THR A 41 -6.29 -1.00 -2.81
CA THR A 41 -6.57 -2.43 -2.72
C THR A 41 -5.36 -3.26 -2.35
N THR A 42 -4.15 -2.74 -2.55
CA THR A 42 -2.88 -3.44 -2.38
C THR A 42 -1.84 -2.52 -1.74
N GLU A 43 -0.70 -3.05 -1.35
CA GLU A 43 0.50 -2.25 -1.12
C GLU A 43 0.92 -1.48 -2.39
N THR A 44 1.67 -0.40 -2.20
CA THR A 44 2.32 0.31 -3.30
C THR A 44 3.35 -0.61 -3.94
N SER A 45 3.21 -0.87 -5.23
CA SER A 45 4.12 -1.76 -5.94
C SER A 45 5.44 -1.08 -6.28
N ILE A 46 6.48 -1.90 -6.49
CA ILE A 46 7.76 -1.44 -7.05
C ILE A 46 7.52 -0.70 -8.36
N ARG A 47 6.65 -1.22 -9.24
CA ARG A 47 6.32 -0.56 -10.51
C ARG A 47 5.73 0.84 -10.30
N ASP A 48 4.78 0.97 -9.38
CA ASP A 48 4.08 2.25 -9.16
C ASP A 48 4.98 3.29 -8.51
N TYR A 49 5.85 2.88 -7.58
CA TYR A 49 6.87 3.76 -7.00
C TYR A 49 7.93 4.16 -8.04
N SER A 50 8.26 3.25 -8.95
CA SER A 50 9.23 3.52 -10.02
C SER A 50 8.75 4.52 -11.04
N TYR A 51 7.44 4.54 -11.34
CA TYR A 51 6.85 5.61 -12.14
C TYR A 51 7.02 6.99 -11.47
N PHE A 52 6.98 7.06 -10.14
CA PHE A 52 7.28 8.29 -9.42
C PHE A 52 8.76 8.68 -9.56
N LEU A 53 9.68 7.74 -9.42
CA LEU A 53 11.12 8.01 -9.62
C LEU A 53 11.42 8.47 -11.07
N LEU A 54 10.82 7.83 -12.08
CA LEU A 54 10.91 8.27 -13.48
C LEU A 54 10.32 9.67 -13.67
N TYR A 55 9.21 9.98 -13.01
CA TYR A 55 8.66 11.33 -13.05
C TYR A 55 9.64 12.37 -12.48
N LEU A 56 10.33 12.06 -11.38
CA LEU A 56 11.36 12.94 -10.82
C LEU A 56 12.55 13.11 -11.79
N HIS A 57 12.98 12.02 -12.42
CA HIS A 57 14.09 12.00 -13.38
C HIS A 57 13.76 12.74 -14.69
N ASP A 58 12.76 12.26 -15.44
CA ASP A 58 12.52 12.67 -16.82
C ASP A 58 11.72 13.97 -16.91
N PHE A 59 10.69 14.09 -16.07
CA PHE A 59 9.73 15.18 -16.16
C PHE A 59 10.10 16.37 -15.28
N LYS A 60 10.42 16.12 -14.01
CA LYS A 60 10.85 17.19 -13.09
C LYS A 60 12.31 17.56 -13.27
N LYS A 61 13.16 16.61 -13.70
CA LYS A 61 14.62 16.76 -13.75
C LYS A 61 15.18 17.20 -12.39
N ASP A 62 14.60 16.67 -11.31
CA ASP A 62 14.93 17.02 -9.94
C ASP A 62 15.82 15.91 -9.35
N SER A 63 17.12 16.00 -9.63
CA SER A 63 18.10 15.01 -9.19
C SER A 63 18.24 14.93 -7.68
N ALA A 64 18.03 16.06 -6.97
CA ALA A 64 18.08 16.11 -5.51
C ALA A 64 16.89 15.34 -4.90
N MET A 65 15.67 15.61 -5.38
CA MET A 65 14.48 14.88 -4.92
C MET A 65 14.53 13.41 -5.33
N LEU A 66 15.02 13.11 -6.53
CA LEU A 66 15.23 11.74 -6.98
C LEU A 66 16.15 11.00 -5.99
N ALA A 67 17.35 11.53 -5.71
CA ALA A 67 18.28 10.94 -4.76
C ALA A 67 17.67 10.80 -3.35
N ALA A 68 16.91 11.80 -2.90
CA ALA A 68 16.23 11.78 -1.62
C ALA A 68 15.11 10.72 -1.53
N CYS A 69 14.52 10.31 -2.66
CA CYS A 69 13.43 9.35 -2.76
C CYS A 69 13.85 7.94 -3.18
N MET A 70 15.13 7.70 -3.49
CA MET A 70 15.62 6.36 -3.78
C MET A 70 15.51 5.46 -2.54
N PRO A 71 15.00 4.22 -2.68
CA PRO A 71 15.06 3.24 -1.59
C PRO A 71 16.48 3.01 -1.09
N GLU A 72 16.64 2.80 0.22
CA GLU A 72 17.94 2.58 0.84
C GLU A 72 18.57 1.24 0.39
N THR A 73 19.84 1.27 -0.02
CA THR A 73 20.56 0.10 -0.55
C THR A 73 21.49 -0.59 0.46
N ASN A 74 21.68 -0.03 1.67
CA ASN A 74 22.82 -0.36 2.54
C ASN A 74 22.65 -1.54 3.53
N TYR A 75 21.62 -2.37 3.39
CA TYR A 75 21.39 -3.49 4.31
C TYR A 75 21.89 -4.83 3.75
N THR A 76 23.03 -5.29 4.29
CA THR A 76 23.82 -6.51 4.00
C THR A 76 23.12 -7.83 3.61
N ASP A 77 21.79 -7.95 3.68
CA ASP A 77 20.97 -9.07 3.19
C ASP A 77 20.55 -8.90 1.71
N TRP A 78 20.96 -7.79 1.07
CA TRP A 78 20.65 -7.49 -0.32
C TRP A 78 21.39 -8.35 -1.36
N THR A 79 22.39 -9.19 -1.06
CA THR A 79 23.22 -9.84 -2.11
C THR A 79 22.43 -10.58 -3.20
N ALA A 80 21.26 -11.15 -2.88
CA ALA A 80 20.37 -11.76 -3.87
C ALA A 80 19.61 -10.73 -4.73
N TRP A 81 19.17 -9.61 -4.14
CA TRP A 81 18.50 -8.52 -4.84
C TRP A 81 19.47 -7.51 -5.45
N ASP A 82 20.71 -7.40 -4.98
CA ASP A 82 21.77 -6.52 -5.49
C ASP A 82 22.41 -7.19 -6.71
N SER A 83 22.59 -8.51 -6.71
CA SER A 83 22.84 -9.28 -7.95
C SER A 83 21.69 -9.14 -8.95
N TYR A 84 20.44 -9.01 -8.47
CA TYR A 84 19.25 -8.87 -9.31
C TYR A 84 19.10 -7.45 -9.87
N TYR A 85 19.20 -6.41 -9.04
CA TYR A 85 19.12 -4.99 -9.39
C TYR A 85 20.34 -4.52 -10.18
N SER A 86 21.56 -4.97 -9.84
CA SER A 86 22.75 -4.72 -10.68
C SER A 86 22.66 -5.37 -12.06
N LYS A 87 21.86 -6.45 -12.21
CA LYS A 87 21.46 -7.00 -13.52
C LYS A 87 20.33 -6.19 -14.16
N LEU A 88 19.35 -5.70 -13.41
CA LEU A 88 18.29 -4.79 -13.90
C LEU A 88 18.85 -3.45 -14.44
N ILE A 89 19.96 -2.98 -13.88
CA ILE A 89 20.73 -1.81 -14.34
C ILE A 89 21.53 -2.14 -15.62
N LYS A 90 21.72 -3.43 -15.96
CA LYS A 90 22.54 -3.87 -17.11
C LYS A 90 21.76 -4.35 -18.33
N TYR A 91 20.45 -4.56 -18.26
CA TYR A 91 19.66 -4.95 -19.43
C TYR A 91 19.20 -3.72 -20.20
N ASP A 92 19.88 -3.45 -21.32
CA ASP A 92 19.29 -2.70 -22.45
C ASP A 92 18.00 -3.44 -22.84
N ASN A 93 16.85 -2.92 -22.41
CA ASN A 93 15.54 -3.46 -22.73
C ASN A 93 15.08 -2.81 -24.05
N PRO A 94 15.05 -3.54 -25.19
CA PRO A 94 14.74 -2.95 -26.49
C PRO A 94 13.27 -2.50 -26.65
N LEU A 95 12.40 -2.73 -25.67
CA LEU A 95 11.00 -2.26 -25.70
C LEU A 95 10.83 -0.80 -25.25
N TYR A 96 11.86 -0.20 -24.65
CA TYR A 96 11.89 1.23 -24.34
C TYR A 96 13.34 1.69 -24.52
N GLU A 97 13.62 2.45 -25.58
CA GLU A 97 14.94 3.09 -25.81
C GLU A 97 15.21 4.20 -24.77
N ILE A 98 15.13 3.88 -23.48
CA ILE A 98 15.53 4.74 -22.37
C ILE A 98 16.99 4.36 -22.08
N LYS A 99 17.91 5.14 -22.64
CA LYS A 99 19.37 4.98 -22.48
C LYS A 99 19.89 5.37 -21.09
N ASP A 100 19.03 5.83 -20.18
CA ASP A 100 19.38 6.13 -18.78
C ASP A 100 18.98 4.96 -17.85
N ARG A 101 20.01 4.21 -17.43
CA ARG A 101 19.96 2.87 -16.83
C ARG A 101 19.50 2.77 -15.37
N ALA A 102 18.64 3.64 -14.87
CA ALA A 102 18.29 3.63 -13.45
C ALA A 102 17.00 2.85 -13.11
N ILE A 103 16.09 2.62 -14.06
CA ILE A 103 14.71 2.21 -13.72
C ILE A 103 14.12 1.24 -14.78
N SER A 104 14.63 0.00 -14.82
CA SER A 104 14.05 -1.08 -15.63
C SER A 104 13.68 -2.26 -14.72
N PHE A 105 12.44 -2.73 -14.74
CA PHE A 105 11.98 -3.88 -13.95
C PHE A 105 11.48 -4.99 -14.85
N THR A 106 11.81 -6.23 -14.51
CA THR A 106 11.12 -7.40 -15.04
C THR A 106 9.64 -7.35 -14.68
N SER A 107 8.75 -7.78 -15.58
CA SER A 107 7.29 -7.74 -15.42
C SER A 107 6.78 -8.41 -14.13
N VAL A 108 7.46 -9.44 -13.63
CA VAL A 108 7.07 -10.19 -12.42
C VAL A 108 7.34 -9.38 -11.15
N MET A 109 8.54 -8.80 -11.03
CA MET A 109 8.91 -8.01 -9.85
C MET A 109 8.18 -6.67 -9.72
N GLY A 110 7.69 -6.13 -10.84
CA GLY A 110 6.91 -4.89 -10.80
C GLY A 110 5.67 -4.99 -9.89
N TYR A 111 5.19 -6.19 -9.60
CA TYR A 111 4.06 -6.47 -8.72
C TYR A 111 4.46 -6.85 -7.29
N LEU A 112 5.73 -6.75 -6.89
CA LEU A 112 6.11 -6.87 -5.48
C LEU A 112 5.90 -5.52 -4.75
N PRO A 113 5.68 -5.51 -3.43
CA PRO A 113 5.60 -4.27 -2.67
C PRO A 113 6.94 -3.53 -2.69
N VAL A 114 6.89 -2.20 -2.80
CA VAL A 114 8.09 -1.38 -2.56
C VAL A 114 8.40 -1.39 -1.06
N VAL A 115 9.69 -1.59 -0.74
CA VAL A 115 10.23 -1.65 0.63
C VAL A 115 11.51 -0.82 0.72
N ASN A 116 12.13 -0.75 1.89
CA ASN A 116 13.33 0.06 2.13
C ASN A 116 13.15 1.55 1.82
N ILE A 117 11.97 2.05 2.13
CA ILE A 117 11.72 3.48 2.12
C ILE A 117 11.32 3.97 3.50
N ASP A 118 11.61 5.22 3.79
CA ASP A 118 11.17 5.88 5.01
C ASP A 118 9.79 6.55 4.84
N LYS A 119 9.24 7.06 5.95
CA LYS A 119 7.94 7.76 5.97
C LYS A 119 7.95 9.04 5.13
N ARG A 120 9.07 9.75 5.05
CA ARG A 120 9.21 10.97 4.24
C ARG A 120 9.10 10.63 2.75
N GLN A 121 9.79 9.60 2.29
CA GLN A 121 9.73 9.11 0.91
C GLN A 121 8.32 8.64 0.54
N ALA A 122 7.65 7.89 1.43
CA ALA A 122 6.25 7.51 1.23
C ALA A 122 5.31 8.73 1.14
N ASN A 123 5.56 9.78 1.93
CA ASN A 123 4.80 11.03 1.86
C ASN A 123 5.06 11.83 0.57
N GLU A 124 6.30 11.87 0.07
CA GLU A 124 6.61 12.46 -1.24
C GLU A 124 5.88 11.73 -2.37
N TYR A 125 5.82 10.40 -2.30
CA TYR A 125 5.00 9.60 -3.22
C TYR A 125 3.50 9.94 -3.11
N CYS A 126 2.96 10.12 -1.90
CA CYS A 126 1.59 10.56 -1.69
C CYS A 126 1.32 11.94 -2.31
N ALA A 127 2.27 12.88 -2.18
CA ALA A 127 2.19 14.21 -2.80
C ALA A 127 2.19 14.12 -4.33
N PHE A 128 3.07 13.28 -4.90
CA PHE A 128 3.08 12.97 -6.32
C PHE A 128 1.74 12.41 -6.80
N LYS A 129 1.18 11.42 -6.12
CA LYS A 129 -0.12 10.82 -6.48
C LYS A 129 -1.27 11.83 -6.42
N THR A 130 -1.22 12.75 -5.47
CA THR A 130 -2.17 13.87 -5.39
C THR A 130 -2.05 14.80 -6.60
N ALA A 131 -0.83 15.19 -6.97
CA ALA A 131 -0.61 16.05 -8.13
C ALA A 131 -0.98 15.35 -9.46
N ASP A 132 -0.63 14.08 -9.61
CA ASP A 132 -0.92 13.28 -10.79
C ASP A 132 -2.43 13.07 -10.97
N TYR A 133 -3.15 12.77 -9.88
CA TYR A 133 -4.61 12.66 -9.93
C TYR A 133 -5.28 13.97 -10.32
N LYS A 134 -4.82 15.13 -9.81
CA LYS A 134 -5.35 16.45 -10.22
C LYS A 134 -5.18 16.67 -11.73
N LYS A 135 -4.05 16.27 -12.30
CA LYS A 135 -3.78 16.31 -13.75
C LYS A 135 -4.67 15.35 -14.53
N PHE A 136 -4.93 14.16 -14.00
CA PHE A 136 -5.90 13.23 -14.58
C PHE A 136 -7.31 13.81 -14.58
N PHE A 137 -7.76 14.34 -13.43
CA PHE A 137 -9.11 14.89 -13.26
C PHE A 137 -9.37 16.09 -14.18
N SER A 138 -8.39 17.00 -14.33
CA SER A 138 -8.54 18.17 -15.19
C SER A 138 -8.77 17.80 -16.68
N LYS A 139 -8.22 16.66 -17.11
CA LYS A 139 -8.38 16.11 -18.47
C LYS A 139 -9.67 15.30 -18.67
N LEU A 140 -10.43 15.02 -17.62
CA LEU A 140 -11.68 14.28 -17.76
C LEU A 140 -12.74 15.12 -18.50
N ARG A 141 -13.43 14.47 -19.44
CA ARG A 141 -14.63 15.05 -20.08
C ARG A 141 -15.71 15.32 -19.02
N PRO A 142 -16.54 16.38 -19.15
CA PRO A 142 -17.55 16.76 -18.15
C PRO A 142 -18.47 15.61 -17.70
N GLY A 143 -18.91 14.76 -18.62
CA GLY A 143 -19.75 13.59 -18.29
C GLY A 143 -19.04 12.55 -17.42
N LYS A 144 -17.71 12.43 -17.52
CA LYS A 144 -16.92 11.53 -16.67
C LYS A 144 -16.65 12.13 -15.30
N LYS A 145 -16.42 13.45 -15.19
CA LYS A 145 -16.17 14.14 -13.90
C LYS A 145 -17.21 13.83 -12.83
N LYS A 146 -18.48 13.62 -13.20
CA LYS A 146 -19.56 13.22 -12.27
C LYS A 146 -19.23 11.96 -11.46
N LYS A 147 -18.47 11.01 -12.03
CA LYS A 147 -18.09 9.73 -11.41
C LYS A 147 -16.88 9.85 -10.48
N PHE A 148 -16.12 10.94 -10.57
CA PHE A 148 -14.89 11.14 -9.80
C PHE A 148 -15.07 12.31 -8.83
N SER A 149 -14.17 12.43 -7.87
CA SER A 149 -14.08 13.60 -6.99
C SER A 149 -12.94 14.50 -7.45
N GLU A 150 -13.14 15.81 -7.45
CA GLU A 150 -12.10 16.78 -7.80
C GLU A 150 -11.06 16.91 -6.69
N ASN A 151 -11.54 17.04 -5.45
CA ASN A 151 -10.74 17.27 -4.26
C ASN A 151 -10.29 15.96 -3.64
N VAL A 152 -9.37 15.25 -4.30
CA VAL A 152 -8.73 14.06 -3.73
C VAL A 152 -7.36 14.43 -3.17
N THR A 153 -7.04 13.93 -1.98
CA THR A 153 -5.69 13.96 -1.41
C THR A 153 -5.27 12.56 -1.01
N PHE A 154 -4.11 12.13 -1.49
CA PHE A 154 -3.49 10.87 -1.09
C PHE A 154 -2.56 11.09 0.09
N ARG A 155 -2.54 10.15 1.02
CA ARG A 155 -1.65 10.13 2.18
C ARG A 155 -1.48 8.70 2.70
N LEU A 156 -0.57 8.51 3.64
CA LEU A 156 -0.57 7.33 4.49
C LEU A 156 -1.86 7.29 5.33
N PRO A 157 -2.42 6.10 5.61
CA PRO A 157 -3.50 5.94 6.58
C PRO A 157 -3.04 6.36 7.98
N THR A 158 -3.97 6.73 8.85
CA THR A 158 -3.69 6.75 10.29
C THR A 158 -3.67 5.32 10.82
N SER A 159 -3.02 5.11 11.97
CA SER A 159 -3.03 3.84 12.70
C SER A 159 -4.47 3.34 12.91
N GLN A 160 -5.36 4.22 13.36
CA GLN A 160 -6.77 3.89 13.57
C GLN A 160 -7.50 3.49 12.27
N GLU A 161 -7.29 4.23 11.17
CA GLU A 161 -7.88 3.90 9.87
C GLU A 161 -7.39 2.54 9.38
N TRP A 162 -6.08 2.31 9.44
CA TRP A 162 -5.45 1.08 9.00
C TRP A 162 -5.96 -0.12 9.80
N ILE A 163 -5.93 -0.04 11.14
CA ILE A 163 -6.37 -1.11 12.04
C ILE A 163 -7.85 -1.42 11.83
N ALA A 164 -8.71 -0.40 11.68
CA ALA A 164 -10.13 -0.61 11.45
C ALA A 164 -10.40 -1.41 10.16
N ILE A 165 -9.62 -1.18 9.11
CA ILE A 165 -9.76 -1.87 7.82
C ILE A 165 -9.13 -3.27 7.88
N ALA A 166 -7.96 -3.40 8.50
CA ALA A 166 -7.24 -4.67 8.70
C ALA A 166 -7.99 -5.65 9.62
N SER A 167 -8.82 -5.14 10.54
CA SER A 167 -9.63 -5.96 11.44
C SER A 167 -10.89 -6.54 10.80
N THR A 168 -11.14 -6.27 9.51
CA THR A 168 -12.30 -6.85 8.80
C THR A 168 -12.06 -8.32 8.43
N PRO A 169 -13.11 -9.16 8.37
CA PRO A 169 -12.93 -10.60 8.14
C PRO A 169 -12.22 -10.93 6.82
N LEU A 170 -11.37 -11.95 6.83
CA LEU A 170 -10.75 -12.49 5.61
C LEU A 170 -11.77 -13.28 4.77
N LYS A 171 -11.67 -13.18 3.45
CA LYS A 171 -12.49 -13.92 2.47
C LYS A 171 -11.81 -15.22 2.03
N ASN A 172 -10.53 -15.15 1.71
CA ASN A 172 -9.75 -16.24 1.12
C ASN A 172 -8.25 -15.93 1.19
N GLY A 173 -7.46 -16.86 0.65
CA GLY A 173 -6.01 -16.75 0.57
C GLY A 173 -5.31 -17.15 1.86
N ASN A 174 -4.02 -17.45 1.73
CA ASN A 174 -3.15 -17.71 2.88
C ASN A 174 -2.45 -16.42 3.30
N ILE A 175 -2.23 -16.27 4.60
CA ILE A 175 -1.43 -15.16 5.13
C ILE A 175 -0.01 -15.32 4.60
N VAL A 176 0.61 -14.22 4.20
CA VAL A 176 1.88 -14.21 3.50
C VAL A 176 3.03 -13.99 4.50
N CYS A 177 3.25 -14.94 5.41
CA CYS A 177 4.20 -14.81 6.52
C CYS A 177 5.29 -15.88 6.52
N ARG A 178 6.26 -15.75 7.44
CA ARG A 178 7.47 -16.59 7.51
C ARG A 178 7.16 -18.08 7.40
N GLU A 179 6.15 -18.57 8.11
CA GLU A 179 5.75 -19.98 8.12
C GLU A 179 5.22 -20.47 6.77
N TYR A 180 4.60 -19.59 5.98
CA TYR A 180 4.11 -19.92 4.65
C TYR A 180 5.23 -19.94 3.60
N TYR A 181 6.21 -19.03 3.71
CA TYR A 181 7.37 -18.99 2.79
C TYR A 181 8.44 -20.04 3.07
N LYS A 182 8.64 -20.45 4.33
CA LYS A 182 9.65 -21.47 4.71
C LYS A 182 9.46 -22.83 4.03
N ASN A 183 8.32 -23.07 3.40
CA ASN A 183 8.07 -24.31 2.66
C ASN A 183 8.73 -24.33 1.26
N ASP A 184 9.35 -23.23 0.81
CA ASP A 184 10.16 -23.23 -0.40
C ASP A 184 11.52 -23.94 -0.18
N THR A 185 12.07 -24.52 -1.26
CA THR A 185 13.29 -25.33 -1.21
C THR A 185 14.58 -24.50 -1.15
N THR A 186 14.48 -23.18 -1.28
CA THR A 186 15.62 -22.26 -1.31
C THR A 186 15.91 -21.65 0.06
N GLY A 187 14.94 -21.66 0.99
CA GLY A 187 15.08 -21.08 2.33
C GLY A 187 15.19 -19.55 2.34
N GLN A 188 15.11 -18.91 1.16
CA GLN A 188 15.20 -17.48 1.00
C GLN A 188 13.80 -16.87 0.94
N LEU A 189 13.39 -16.25 2.05
CA LEU A 189 12.09 -15.60 2.14
C LEU A 189 12.11 -14.26 1.38
N MET A 190 11.09 -14.04 0.55
CA MET A 190 10.84 -12.77 -0.15
C MET A 190 9.37 -12.38 -0.01
N PRO A 191 9.02 -11.10 -0.21
CA PRO A 191 7.61 -10.74 -0.35
C PRO A 191 7.04 -11.37 -1.63
N GLY A 192 5.73 -11.57 -1.62
CA GLY A 192 4.95 -12.12 -2.72
C GLY A 192 4.37 -10.99 -3.54
N SER A 193 3.66 -11.34 -4.61
CA SER A 193 2.93 -10.36 -5.39
C SER A 193 1.93 -9.60 -4.50
N ILE A 194 1.74 -8.32 -4.74
CA ILE A 194 0.73 -7.48 -4.07
C ILE A 194 -0.71 -7.95 -4.30
N TYR A 195 -0.90 -8.93 -5.19
CA TYR A 195 -2.19 -9.60 -5.47
C TYR A 195 -2.22 -11.07 -4.99
N GLU A 196 -1.15 -11.54 -4.38
CA GLU A 196 -1.04 -12.89 -3.79
C GLU A 196 -1.18 -12.77 -2.28
N GLY A 197 -2.12 -13.51 -1.72
CA GLY A 197 -2.31 -13.58 -0.26
C GLY A 197 -3.75 -13.38 0.16
N CYS A 198 -3.93 -13.04 1.44
CA CYS A 198 -5.24 -12.85 2.02
C CYS A 198 -5.95 -11.61 1.49
N VAL A 199 -7.25 -11.74 1.23
CA VAL A 199 -8.13 -10.63 0.89
C VAL A 199 -9.18 -10.47 1.98
N ASN A 200 -9.37 -9.25 2.47
CA ASN A 200 -10.44 -8.98 3.45
C ASN A 200 -11.82 -8.89 2.78
N SER A 201 -12.87 -8.77 3.59
CA SER A 201 -14.26 -8.70 3.13
C SER A 201 -14.55 -7.49 2.24
N GLN A 202 -13.71 -6.46 2.28
CA GLN A 202 -13.80 -5.26 1.47
C GLN A 202 -13.03 -5.36 0.14
N GLY A 203 -12.25 -6.42 -0.09
CA GLY A 203 -11.46 -6.60 -1.31
C GLY A 203 -10.06 -6.00 -1.24
N VAL A 204 -9.52 -5.83 -0.03
CA VAL A 204 -8.17 -5.31 0.20
C VAL A 204 -7.23 -6.49 0.49
N TYR A 205 -6.16 -6.57 -0.29
CA TYR A 205 -5.13 -7.60 -0.24
C TYR A 205 -4.08 -7.27 0.83
N ASN A 206 -3.54 -8.31 1.45
CA ASN A 206 -2.28 -8.27 2.20
C ASN A 206 -2.23 -7.23 3.32
N LEU A 207 -3.36 -7.00 4.01
CA LEU A 207 -3.36 -6.19 5.24
C LEU A 207 -2.66 -6.90 6.41
N THR A 208 -2.47 -8.22 6.31
CA THR A 208 -1.72 -9.00 7.30
C THR A 208 -0.76 -9.94 6.57
N GLY A 209 0.52 -9.82 6.87
CA GLY A 209 1.60 -10.47 6.13
C GLY A 209 2.04 -9.68 4.90
N ASN A 210 2.84 -10.34 4.08
CA ASN A 210 3.60 -9.76 2.97
C ASN A 210 4.59 -8.72 3.47
N VAL A 211 4.21 -7.46 3.63
CA VAL A 211 5.06 -6.45 4.27
C VAL A 211 4.26 -5.72 5.34
N ALA A 212 4.93 -5.38 6.45
CA ALA A 212 4.33 -4.48 7.41
C ALA A 212 4.20 -3.08 6.79
N GLU A 213 3.21 -2.30 7.21
CA GLU A 213 2.87 -1.06 6.50
C GLU A 213 2.99 0.20 7.33
N LEU A 214 3.66 1.19 6.75
CA LEU A 214 3.77 2.53 7.31
C LEU A 214 2.38 3.18 7.49
N VAL A 215 2.19 3.81 8.65
CA VAL A 215 1.07 4.73 8.93
C VAL A 215 1.59 6.15 9.19
N GLY A 216 0.72 7.14 9.01
CA GLY A 216 1.11 8.56 9.00
C GLY A 216 1.28 9.20 10.36
N ASP A 217 0.72 8.63 11.43
CA ASP A 217 0.52 9.25 12.74
C ASP A 217 1.38 8.64 13.87
N THR A 218 2.14 7.57 13.59
CA THR A 218 3.01 6.90 14.58
C THR A 218 4.28 6.39 13.93
N ASP A 219 5.32 6.08 14.70
CA ASP A 219 6.57 5.46 14.20
C ASP A 219 6.51 3.93 14.20
N TYR A 220 5.31 3.39 14.01
CA TYR A 220 5.04 1.96 13.89
C TYR A 220 4.56 1.61 12.49
N ALA A 221 4.92 0.42 12.03
CA ALA A 221 4.35 -0.24 10.88
C ALA A 221 3.52 -1.45 11.34
N TYR A 222 2.40 -1.73 10.68
CA TYR A 222 1.43 -2.74 11.13
C TYR A 222 1.26 -3.90 10.16
N GLY A 223 0.76 -5.04 10.66
CA GLY A 223 0.30 -6.17 9.83
C GLY A 223 1.26 -7.34 9.72
N GLY A 224 2.54 -7.16 10.08
CA GLY A 224 3.58 -8.18 9.94
C GLY A 224 3.99 -8.43 8.49
N SER A 225 5.04 -9.23 8.30
CA SER A 225 5.69 -9.42 6.99
C SER A 225 6.04 -10.88 6.68
N TYR A 226 6.54 -11.13 5.47
CA TYR A 226 7.12 -12.41 5.05
C TYR A 226 8.29 -12.87 5.94
N LYS A 227 8.89 -11.96 6.72
CA LYS A 227 9.94 -12.27 7.70
C LYS A 227 9.41 -12.48 9.11
N ASP A 228 8.15 -12.18 9.40
CA ASP A 228 7.61 -12.29 10.75
C ASP A 228 6.88 -13.62 10.97
N PRO A 229 6.92 -14.17 12.20
CA PRO A 229 6.12 -15.33 12.53
C PRO A 229 4.62 -15.00 12.45
N ILE A 230 3.80 -16.01 12.17
CA ILE A 230 2.36 -15.87 11.87
C ILE A 230 1.56 -15.17 12.96
N ASP A 231 1.93 -15.32 14.23
CA ASP A 231 1.31 -14.66 15.37
C ASP A 231 1.59 -13.14 15.40
N HIS A 232 2.66 -12.69 14.75
CA HIS A 232 2.96 -11.27 14.50
C HIS A 232 2.31 -10.74 13.21
N CYS A 233 1.62 -11.58 12.43
CA CYS A 233 0.94 -11.19 11.20
C CYS A 233 -0.55 -10.92 11.43
N ASN A 234 -0.85 -9.88 12.20
CA ASN A 234 -2.21 -9.51 12.56
C ASN A 234 -2.39 -7.98 12.60
N ALA A 235 -3.64 -7.52 12.58
CA ALA A 235 -3.99 -6.10 12.48
C ALA A 235 -3.46 -5.23 13.63
N THR A 236 -3.15 -5.81 14.80
CA THR A 236 -2.68 -5.09 15.99
C THR A 236 -1.19 -5.23 16.25
N SER A 237 -0.50 -6.04 15.45
CA SER A 237 0.94 -6.24 15.56
C SER A 237 1.67 -5.04 14.96
N GLY A 238 2.12 -4.15 15.83
CA GLY A 238 2.93 -2.99 15.48
C GLY A 238 4.42 -3.28 15.66
N LYS A 239 5.22 -2.98 14.64
CA LYS A 239 6.68 -2.97 14.69
C LYS A 239 7.19 -1.54 14.60
N ARG A 240 8.01 -1.10 15.56
CA ARG A 240 8.67 0.20 15.48
C ARG A 240 9.69 0.20 14.35
N PHE A 241 9.80 1.30 13.61
CA PHE A 241 10.81 1.49 12.58
C PHE A 241 11.52 2.84 12.75
N GLU A 242 12.77 2.90 12.33
CA GLU A 242 13.59 4.12 12.42
C GLU A 242 14.08 4.61 11.04
N GLN A 243 14.16 3.70 10.07
CA GLN A 243 14.66 3.94 8.71
C GLN A 243 14.03 2.91 7.74
N GLY A 244 14.48 2.90 6.48
CA GLY A 244 14.06 1.88 5.52
C GLY A 244 14.28 0.44 6.03
N ASP A 245 13.27 -0.42 5.85
CA ASP A 245 13.31 -1.83 6.22
C ASP A 245 12.72 -2.70 5.08
N HIS A 246 13.36 -3.83 4.79
CA HIS A 246 13.01 -4.76 3.70
C HIS A 246 11.69 -5.49 3.92
N SER A 247 11.21 -5.48 5.16
CA SER A 247 9.96 -6.06 5.60
C SER A 247 8.85 -5.03 5.74
N ILE A 248 9.15 -3.75 5.46
CA ILE A 248 8.22 -2.63 5.63
C ILE A 248 7.99 -1.94 4.29
N GLY A 249 6.74 -1.94 3.86
CA GLY A 249 6.24 -1.16 2.72
C GLY A 249 5.14 -0.21 3.17
N PHE A 250 4.23 0.13 2.26
CA PHE A 250 3.10 1.00 2.58
C PHE A 250 2.00 0.88 1.53
N ARG A 251 0.81 1.37 1.89
CA ARG A 251 -0.27 1.63 0.93
C ARG A 251 -0.83 3.03 1.11
N LEU A 252 -1.62 3.45 0.13
CA LEU A 252 -2.26 4.75 0.14
C LEU A 252 -3.66 4.67 0.72
N VAL A 253 -4.07 5.74 1.38
CA VAL A 253 -5.48 6.15 1.40
C VAL A 253 -5.68 7.40 0.55
N ALA A 254 -6.90 7.56 0.06
CA ALA A 254 -7.34 8.77 -0.60
C ALA A 254 -8.53 9.34 0.17
N VAL A 255 -8.44 10.63 0.50
CA VAL A 255 -9.51 11.38 1.17
C VAL A 255 -10.15 12.34 0.19
N ILE A 256 -11.48 12.35 0.16
CA ILE A 256 -12.26 13.34 -0.57
C ILE A 256 -12.75 14.43 0.40
N ARG A 257 -12.66 15.69 -0.05
CA ARG A 257 -13.12 16.87 0.70
C ARG A 257 -14.12 17.71 -0.09
#